data_AF-A0AAV8WDN0-F1
#
_entry.id   AF-A0AAV8WDN0-F1
#
_cell.length_a   1.000
_cell.length_b   1.000
_cell.length_c   1.000
_cell.angle_alpha   90.00
_cell.angle_beta   90.00
_cell.angle_gamma   90.00
#
_symmetry.space_group_name_H-M   'P 1'
#
loop_
_entity.id
_entity.type
_entity.pdbx_description
1 polymer ?
#
loop_
_entity_poly.entity_id
_entity_poly.type
_entity_poly.pdbx_seq_one_letter_code
_entity_poly.pdbx_strand_id
1 'polypeptide(L)'
;MLNFTIKLISDAGFQGEITSISTAAQQLEVFSRVLKTSISSFLTNPEEWQNTSKECAKMVCHGQHTYVYSQVIIHILARESKGGSSMKRLSQEITKCAQKNGNDVTPITMALNGASAYPTACQALTAMLSKNTLNPADITVLYRNFNAPDPPPIDLIRNPQFLELLVDSLFKPGVKLNPDYKPKYIHLLAYAASVSEVQPKKGQKRISNKDELQPTIRAIETVHNICNGNKGSSELIAELSTIYQSLKFPVVSVGIIRWVECTVTESSYFKLCTEHTPIHLALLDEVVTLHPLLHNQVLDLLVRLFESKQDELEILVQLEMRKMVLDRMVNLLCSGCVVPVVKYIKQCWQRGDTDISLIRYFVTEVLETIGPPYSSEFVHLFMPMVENDEITGTMRGDGENDPVSEFIGSCGAASSVFSSLTSDSDRFLFLPTEGRVESAASGSSNRETACTIIVSTLSGENFNLYLDKECANPKAIAVISFFEPNLASATRSCSCKSLPTCFFNSAFKLLDILPSTIAVVAASASVVSQLRLINFKR
;
A
#
# COMPACT_ATOMS: atom_id res chain seq x y z
N MET A 1 -39.78 14.76 2.13
CA MET A 1 -39.27 15.42 3.35
C MET A 1 -37.81 15.05 3.59
N LEU A 2 -37.47 13.81 3.97
CA LEU A 2 -36.08 13.39 4.24
C LEU A 2 -35.08 13.70 3.10
N ASN A 3 -35.45 13.36 1.85
CA ASN A 3 -34.64 13.63 0.66
C ASN A 3 -34.36 15.12 0.40
N PHE A 4 -35.30 15.98 0.77
CA PHE A 4 -35.18 17.43 0.61
C PHE A 4 -34.26 18.01 1.71
N THR A 5 -34.41 17.54 2.94
CA THR A 5 -33.55 17.93 4.07
C THR A 5 -32.09 17.56 3.84
N ILE A 6 -31.82 16.35 3.32
CA ILE A 6 -30.43 15.92 3.02
C ILE A 6 -29.81 16.74 1.89
N LYS A 7 -30.60 17.11 0.88
CA LYS A 7 -30.15 18.02 -0.17
C LYS A 7 -29.79 19.39 0.39
N LEU A 8 -30.60 19.94 1.31
CA LEU A 8 -30.30 21.21 1.99
C LEU A 8 -29.03 21.15 2.85
N ILE A 9 -28.82 20.07 3.61
CA ILE A 9 -27.59 19.85 4.41
C ILE A 9 -26.37 19.77 3.48
N SER A 10 -26.52 19.07 2.35
CA SER A 10 -25.49 19.00 1.32
C SER A 10 -25.21 20.37 0.68
N ASP A 11 -26.23 21.14 0.35
CA ASP A 11 -26.08 22.48 -0.24
C ASP A 11 -25.45 23.48 0.76
N ALA A 12 -25.66 23.26 2.07
CA ALA A 12 -25.03 24.03 3.13
C ALA A 12 -23.56 23.63 3.42
N GLY A 13 -23.04 22.58 2.76
CA GLY A 13 -21.64 22.16 2.88
C GLY A 13 -21.34 21.15 3.99
N PHE A 14 -22.34 20.74 4.78
CA PHE A 14 -22.18 19.81 5.92
C PHE A 14 -22.23 18.32 5.49
N GLN A 15 -21.41 17.93 4.50
CA GLN A 15 -21.44 16.56 3.96
C GLN A 15 -21.05 15.50 5.01
N GLY A 16 -20.21 15.86 5.99
CA GLY A 16 -19.77 14.96 7.05
C GLY A 16 -20.87 14.61 8.07
N GLU A 17 -21.96 15.38 8.11
CA GLU A 17 -23.10 15.13 9.03
C GLU A 17 -24.13 14.15 8.44
N ILE A 18 -23.98 13.78 7.16
CA ILE A 18 -24.84 12.82 6.48
C ILE A 18 -24.39 11.40 6.86
N THR A 19 -24.82 10.94 8.03
CA THR A 19 -24.46 9.61 8.58
C THR A 19 -25.15 8.44 7.86
N SER A 20 -26.24 8.68 7.13
CA SER A 20 -26.99 7.63 6.43
C SER A 20 -26.48 7.43 5.00
N ILE A 21 -25.56 6.48 4.82
CA ILE A 21 -25.05 6.03 3.51
C ILE A 21 -26.20 5.63 2.57
N SER A 22 -27.23 4.95 3.09
CA SER A 22 -28.38 4.50 2.31
C SER A 22 -29.20 5.63 1.70
N THR A 23 -29.28 6.77 2.38
CA THR A 23 -30.06 7.91 1.87
C THR A 23 -29.22 8.77 0.92
N ALA A 24 -27.90 8.88 1.16
CA ALA A 24 -26.98 9.53 0.25
C ALA A 24 -26.87 8.80 -1.10
N ALA A 25 -26.84 7.46 -1.08
CA ALA A 25 -26.72 6.63 -2.29
C ALA A 25 -27.88 6.77 -3.28
N GLN A 26 -29.07 7.20 -2.83
CA GLN A 26 -30.25 7.36 -3.68
C GLN A 26 -30.20 8.63 -4.56
N GLN A 27 -29.39 9.62 -4.20
CA GLN A 27 -29.30 10.89 -4.92
C GLN A 27 -27.89 11.09 -5.44
N LEU A 28 -27.74 11.12 -6.76
CA LEU A 28 -26.43 11.24 -7.40
C LEU A 28 -25.67 12.49 -6.93
N GLU A 29 -26.30 13.66 -6.90
CA GLU A 29 -25.65 14.92 -6.48
C GLU A 29 -25.11 14.85 -5.05
N VAL A 30 -25.89 14.29 -4.12
CA VAL A 30 -25.48 14.12 -2.72
C VAL A 30 -24.34 13.12 -2.64
N PHE A 31 -24.49 11.96 -3.29
CA PHE A 31 -23.45 10.92 -3.31
C PHE A 31 -22.13 11.44 -3.90
N SER A 32 -22.15 12.18 -5.00
CA SER A 32 -20.95 12.75 -5.63
C SER A 32 -20.21 13.71 -4.70
N ARG A 33 -20.93 14.52 -3.92
CA ARG A 33 -20.33 15.44 -2.94
C ARG A 33 -19.73 14.69 -1.75
N VAL A 34 -20.44 13.68 -1.22
CA VAL A 34 -19.90 12.84 -0.14
C VAL A 34 -18.67 12.06 -0.62
N LEU A 35 -18.72 11.49 -1.83
CA LEU A 35 -17.58 10.81 -2.46
C LEU A 35 -16.37 11.75 -2.61
N LYS A 36 -16.60 12.99 -3.07
CA LYS A 36 -15.54 14.00 -3.16
C LYS A 36 -14.89 14.26 -1.80
N THR A 37 -15.68 14.51 -0.76
CA THR A 37 -15.16 14.75 0.60
C THR A 37 -14.38 13.55 1.13
N SER A 38 -14.86 12.33 0.88
CA SER A 38 -14.18 11.10 1.28
C SER A 38 -12.84 10.91 0.56
N ILE A 39 -12.79 11.13 -0.76
CA ILE A 39 -11.53 11.08 -1.54
C ILE A 39 -10.56 12.19 -1.09
N SER A 40 -11.07 13.40 -0.82
CA SER A 40 -10.23 14.48 -0.28
C SER A 40 -9.64 14.12 1.08
N SER A 41 -10.43 13.54 1.99
CA SER A 41 -9.94 13.07 3.30
C SER A 41 -8.84 12.01 3.16
N PHE A 42 -9.01 11.06 2.25
CA PHE A 42 -8.01 10.05 1.93
C PHE A 42 -6.68 10.67 1.41
N LEU A 43 -6.76 11.75 0.63
CA LEU A 43 -5.58 12.43 0.10
C LEU A 43 -4.89 13.35 1.10
N THR A 44 -5.64 13.97 2.02
CA THR A 44 -5.10 14.93 2.99
C THR A 44 -4.55 14.29 4.25
N ASN A 45 -4.99 13.06 4.59
CA ASN A 45 -4.59 12.36 5.81
C ASN A 45 -3.77 11.10 5.50
N PRO A 46 -2.49 11.24 5.10
CA PRO A 46 -1.65 10.10 4.75
C PRO A 46 -1.45 9.13 5.90
N GLU A 47 -1.41 9.58 7.15
CA GLU A 47 -1.17 8.73 8.33
C GLU A 47 -2.36 7.83 8.69
N GLU A 48 -3.58 8.18 8.23
CA GLU A 48 -4.81 7.43 8.49
C GLU A 48 -5.45 6.92 7.20
N TRP A 49 -4.65 6.80 6.14
CA TRP A 49 -5.11 6.36 4.83
C TRP A 49 -5.84 5.00 4.90
N GLN A 50 -5.42 4.10 5.80
CA GLN A 50 -6.07 2.78 5.97
C GLN A 50 -7.50 2.89 6.52
N ASN A 51 -7.75 3.83 7.45
CA ASN A 51 -9.07 4.02 8.04
C ASN A 51 -9.99 4.76 7.06
N THR A 52 -9.49 5.86 6.49
CA THR A 52 -10.23 6.67 5.51
C THR A 52 -10.55 5.88 4.23
N SER A 53 -9.65 5.01 3.77
CA SER A 53 -9.92 4.11 2.63
C SER A 53 -10.98 3.05 2.96
N LYS A 54 -10.94 2.45 4.16
CA LYS A 54 -11.98 1.49 4.61
C LYS A 54 -13.35 2.15 4.71
N GLU A 55 -13.45 3.37 5.21
CA GLU A 55 -14.71 4.13 5.26
C GLU A 55 -15.23 4.46 3.88
N CYS A 56 -14.35 4.97 2.99
CA CYS A 56 -14.67 5.21 1.59
C CYS A 56 -15.18 3.94 0.90
N ALA A 57 -14.48 2.82 1.10
CA ALA A 57 -14.84 1.53 0.51
C ALA A 57 -16.20 1.03 1.00
N LYS A 58 -16.50 1.13 2.30
CA LYS A 58 -17.82 0.77 2.85
C LYS A 58 -18.96 1.57 2.21
N MET A 59 -18.76 2.88 2.03
CA MET A 59 -19.72 3.76 1.37
C MET A 59 -19.91 3.39 -0.11
N VAL A 60 -18.82 3.20 -0.86
CA VAL A 60 -18.85 2.90 -2.29
C VAL A 60 -19.48 1.52 -2.56
N CYS A 61 -19.18 0.54 -1.72
CA CYS A 61 -19.67 -0.83 -1.80
C CYS A 61 -21.12 -1.00 -1.29
N HIS A 62 -21.82 0.07 -0.93
CA HIS A 62 -23.21 -0.01 -0.46
C HIS A 62 -24.18 -0.55 -1.53
N GLY A 63 -23.96 -0.19 -2.79
CA GLY A 63 -24.75 -0.65 -3.92
C GLY A 63 -23.92 -0.89 -5.19
N GLN A 64 -24.44 -1.70 -6.10
CA GLN A 64 -23.75 -1.97 -7.37
C GLN A 64 -23.59 -0.71 -8.23
N HIS A 65 -24.62 0.14 -8.27
CA HIS A 65 -24.60 1.38 -9.05
C HIS A 65 -23.64 2.43 -8.45
N THR A 66 -23.56 2.54 -7.11
CA THR A 66 -22.59 3.42 -6.43
C THR A 66 -21.16 2.95 -6.64
N TYR A 67 -20.95 1.63 -6.66
CA TYR A 67 -19.65 1.03 -6.95
C TYR A 67 -19.20 1.34 -8.38
N VAL A 68 -20.04 1.07 -9.40
CA VAL A 68 -19.72 1.36 -10.80
C VAL A 68 -19.42 2.84 -11.00
N TYR A 69 -20.28 3.71 -10.48
CA TYR A 69 -20.11 5.16 -10.61
C TYR A 69 -18.77 5.64 -10.01
N SER A 70 -18.48 5.22 -8.78
CA SER A 70 -17.23 5.59 -8.09
C SER A 70 -16.00 5.04 -8.80
N GLN A 71 -16.02 3.78 -9.23
CA GLN A 71 -14.88 3.15 -9.91
C GLN A 71 -14.58 3.80 -11.26
N VAL A 72 -15.60 4.22 -12.02
CA VAL A 72 -15.40 4.97 -13.27
C VAL A 72 -14.73 6.32 -13.00
N ILE A 73 -15.18 7.06 -11.98
CA ILE A 73 -14.59 8.35 -11.61
C ILE A 73 -13.13 8.17 -11.18
N ILE A 74 -12.88 7.24 -10.26
CA ILE A 74 -11.53 6.98 -9.75
C ILE A 74 -10.62 6.50 -10.90
N HIS A 75 -11.13 5.70 -11.83
CA HIS A 75 -10.37 5.27 -13.00
C HIS A 75 -9.99 6.44 -13.92
N ILE A 76 -10.88 7.43 -14.11
CA ILE A 76 -10.56 8.66 -14.87
C ILE A 76 -9.48 9.46 -14.13
N LEU A 77 -9.63 9.65 -12.81
CA LEU A 77 -8.65 10.36 -11.98
C LEU A 77 -7.29 9.65 -11.94
N ALA A 78 -7.27 8.32 -12.02
CA ALA A 78 -6.04 7.53 -12.03
C ALA A 78 -5.18 7.72 -13.30
N ARG A 79 -5.74 8.34 -14.36
CA ARG A 79 -4.99 8.66 -15.59
C ARG A 79 -4.14 9.91 -15.47
N GLU A 80 -4.35 10.71 -14.42
CA GLU A 80 -3.56 11.92 -14.18
C GLU A 80 -2.12 11.57 -13.81
N SER A 81 -1.15 12.31 -14.36
CA SER A 81 0.27 12.06 -14.14
C SER A 81 0.72 12.37 -12.71
N LYS A 82 0.02 13.29 -12.03
CA LYS A 82 0.27 13.66 -10.63
C LYS A 82 -0.85 13.11 -9.76
N GLY A 83 -0.52 12.26 -8.79
CA GLY A 83 -1.49 11.67 -7.85
C GLY A 83 -2.36 10.53 -8.42
N GLY A 84 -2.25 10.20 -9.72
CA GLY A 84 -3.04 9.12 -10.33
C GLY A 84 -2.78 7.73 -9.73
N SER A 85 -1.55 7.45 -9.28
CA SER A 85 -1.21 6.19 -8.60
C SER A 85 -1.95 6.03 -7.26
N SER A 86 -2.14 7.11 -6.50
CA SER A 86 -2.90 7.10 -5.25
C SER A 86 -4.39 6.84 -5.49
N MET A 87 -4.93 7.31 -6.61
CA MET A 87 -6.29 6.97 -7.04
C MET A 87 -6.41 5.52 -7.50
N LYS A 88 -5.43 5.01 -8.27
CA LYS A 88 -5.35 3.58 -8.64
C LYS A 88 -5.31 2.71 -7.39
N ARG A 89 -4.56 3.13 -6.36
CA ARG A 89 -4.51 2.47 -5.06
C ARG A 89 -5.88 2.46 -4.37
N LEU A 90 -6.54 3.61 -4.26
CA LEU A 90 -7.87 3.68 -3.66
C LEU A 90 -8.87 2.75 -4.37
N SER A 91 -8.83 2.69 -5.71
CA SER A 91 -9.63 1.76 -6.51
C SER A 91 -9.37 0.29 -6.15
N GLN A 92 -8.11 -0.10 -5.96
CA GLN A 92 -7.72 -1.45 -5.55
C GLN A 92 -8.23 -1.79 -4.15
N GLU A 93 -8.12 -0.87 -3.18
CA GLU A 93 -8.64 -1.09 -1.82
C GLU A 93 -10.16 -1.23 -1.79
N ILE A 94 -10.88 -0.40 -2.56
CA ILE A 94 -12.33 -0.51 -2.71
C ILE A 94 -12.70 -1.87 -3.32
N THR A 95 -11.95 -2.32 -4.34
CA THR A 95 -12.15 -3.64 -4.97
C THR A 95 -11.92 -4.76 -3.97
N LYS A 96 -10.83 -4.70 -3.17
CA LYS A 96 -10.50 -5.68 -2.12
C LYS A 96 -11.59 -5.74 -1.05
N CYS A 97 -12.15 -4.60 -0.64
CA CYS A 97 -13.26 -4.55 0.29
C CYS A 97 -14.54 -5.17 -0.31
N ALA A 98 -14.87 -4.88 -1.56
CA ALA A 98 -16.04 -5.45 -2.23
C ALA A 98 -15.95 -6.99 -2.31
N GLN A 99 -14.77 -7.52 -2.60
CA GLN A 99 -14.50 -8.96 -2.66
C GLN A 99 -14.61 -9.63 -1.30
N LYS A 100 -14.06 -9.01 -0.24
CA LYS A 100 -14.23 -9.50 1.14
C LYS A 100 -15.69 -9.57 1.57
N ASN A 101 -16.53 -8.67 1.04
CA ASN A 101 -17.98 -8.68 1.28
C ASN A 101 -18.74 -9.69 0.38
N GLY A 102 -18.05 -10.48 -0.45
CA GLY A 102 -18.65 -11.49 -1.32
C GLY A 102 -19.25 -10.95 -2.62
N ASN A 103 -18.96 -9.70 -3.01
CA ASN A 103 -19.45 -9.14 -4.26
C ASN A 103 -18.52 -9.48 -5.43
N ASP A 104 -19.06 -10.05 -6.52
CA ASP A 104 -18.29 -10.26 -7.75
C ASP A 104 -18.17 -8.94 -8.54
N VAL A 105 -17.01 -8.30 -8.40
CA VAL A 105 -16.65 -7.04 -9.07
C VAL A 105 -15.83 -7.27 -10.34
N THR A 106 -15.53 -8.53 -10.68
CA THR A 106 -14.65 -8.90 -11.79
C THR A 106 -15.09 -8.32 -13.13
N PRO A 107 -16.38 -8.35 -13.53
CA PRO A 107 -16.80 -7.81 -14.83
C PRO A 107 -16.49 -6.32 -14.98
N ILE A 108 -16.65 -5.55 -13.89
CA ILE A 108 -16.42 -4.10 -13.87
C ILE A 108 -14.91 -3.82 -13.98
N THR A 109 -14.10 -4.52 -13.19
CA THR A 109 -12.64 -4.36 -13.22
C THR A 109 -12.06 -4.73 -14.59
N MET A 110 -12.54 -5.82 -15.22
CA MET A 110 -12.08 -6.23 -16.55
C MET A 110 -12.48 -5.23 -17.64
N ALA A 111 -13.69 -4.66 -17.56
CA ALA A 111 -14.15 -3.64 -18.50
C ALA A 111 -13.30 -2.36 -18.39
N LEU A 112 -13.03 -1.89 -17.16
CA LEU A 112 -12.24 -0.67 -16.92
C LEU A 112 -10.78 -0.82 -17.37
N ASN A 113 -10.20 -2.00 -17.23
CA ASN A 113 -8.81 -2.27 -17.66
C ASN A 113 -8.66 -2.45 -19.19
N GLY A 114 -9.73 -2.28 -19.97
CA GLY A 114 -9.69 -2.46 -21.43
C GLY A 114 -9.46 -3.91 -21.86
N ALA A 115 -9.71 -4.89 -20.99
CA ALA A 115 -9.48 -6.30 -21.28
C ALA A 115 -10.33 -6.80 -22.45
N SER A 116 -11.44 -6.14 -22.76
CA SER A 116 -12.31 -6.44 -23.91
C SER A 116 -11.57 -6.44 -25.26
N ALA A 117 -10.48 -5.70 -25.39
CA ALA A 117 -9.66 -5.71 -26.62
C ALA A 117 -8.91 -7.04 -26.83
N TYR A 118 -8.82 -7.87 -25.78
CA TYR A 118 -8.11 -9.15 -25.77
C TYR A 118 -9.04 -10.27 -25.26
N PRO A 119 -9.98 -10.76 -26.09
CA PRO A 119 -11.06 -11.64 -25.63
C PRO A 119 -10.59 -12.91 -24.92
N THR A 120 -9.53 -13.55 -25.43
CA THR A 120 -9.01 -14.81 -24.85
C THR A 120 -8.34 -14.59 -23.49
N ALA A 121 -7.59 -13.50 -23.33
CA ALA A 121 -6.98 -13.14 -22.05
C ALA A 121 -8.04 -12.69 -21.04
N CYS A 122 -9.01 -11.90 -21.49
CA CYS A 122 -10.13 -11.43 -20.70
C CYS A 122 -10.97 -12.60 -20.15
N GLN A 123 -11.31 -13.58 -21.00
CA GLN A 123 -12.08 -14.74 -20.58
C GLN A 123 -11.34 -15.58 -19.52
N ALA A 124 -10.06 -15.85 -19.75
CA ALA A 124 -9.22 -16.60 -18.80
C ALA A 124 -9.09 -15.88 -17.44
N LEU A 125 -8.82 -14.57 -17.45
CA LEU A 125 -8.74 -13.77 -16.21
C LEU A 125 -10.09 -13.68 -15.51
N THR A 126 -11.18 -13.44 -16.24
CA THR A 126 -12.53 -13.36 -15.65
C THR A 126 -12.90 -14.66 -14.95
N ALA A 127 -12.64 -15.81 -15.60
CA ALA A 127 -12.95 -17.12 -15.02
C ALA A 127 -12.17 -17.39 -13.72
N MET A 128 -10.89 -17.01 -13.66
CA MET A 128 -10.06 -17.20 -12.46
C MET A 128 -10.41 -16.21 -11.34
N LEU A 129 -10.66 -14.94 -11.67
CA LEU A 129 -10.95 -13.88 -10.70
C LEU A 129 -12.34 -14.00 -10.08
N SER A 130 -13.38 -14.28 -10.88
CA SER A 130 -14.75 -14.51 -10.36
C SER A 130 -14.82 -15.73 -9.43
N LYS A 131 -14.01 -16.77 -9.69
CA LYS A 131 -13.93 -17.97 -8.83
C LYS A 131 -12.94 -17.83 -7.67
N ASN A 132 -12.10 -16.78 -7.70
CA ASN A 132 -10.97 -16.61 -6.80
C ASN A 132 -10.03 -17.84 -6.73
N THR A 133 -9.80 -18.50 -7.87
CA THR A 133 -8.98 -19.72 -7.96
C THR A 133 -8.26 -19.79 -9.29
N LEU A 134 -6.98 -20.19 -9.28
CA LEU A 134 -6.23 -20.46 -10.51
C LEU A 134 -6.56 -21.83 -11.07
N ASN A 135 -6.62 -21.95 -12.39
CA ASN A 135 -6.74 -23.23 -13.05
C ASN A 135 -5.66 -23.40 -14.15
N PRO A 136 -5.13 -24.62 -14.34
CA PRO A 136 -4.01 -24.84 -15.27
C PRO A 136 -4.32 -24.53 -16.74
N ALA A 137 -5.59 -24.66 -17.16
CA ALA A 137 -6.03 -24.41 -18.52
C ALA A 137 -5.95 -22.92 -18.86
N ASP A 138 -6.57 -22.06 -18.04
CA ASP A 138 -6.57 -20.61 -18.20
C ASP A 138 -5.16 -20.02 -18.03
N ILE A 139 -4.36 -20.55 -17.10
CA ILE A 139 -2.95 -20.18 -16.97
C ILE A 139 -2.16 -20.50 -18.24
N THR A 140 -2.44 -21.63 -18.90
CA THR A 140 -1.79 -21.97 -20.18
C THR A 140 -2.22 -21.02 -21.30
N VAL A 141 -3.49 -20.61 -21.32
CA VAL A 141 -4.00 -19.61 -22.27
C VAL A 141 -3.30 -18.26 -22.07
N LEU A 142 -3.20 -17.79 -20.82
CA LEU A 142 -2.50 -16.54 -20.50
C LEU A 142 -1.02 -16.61 -20.85
N TYR A 143 -0.34 -17.68 -20.46
CA TYR A 143 1.06 -17.90 -20.80
C TYR A 143 1.31 -17.81 -22.31
N ARG A 144 0.44 -18.43 -23.13
CA ARG A 144 0.53 -18.35 -24.59
C ARG A 144 0.34 -16.91 -25.09
N ASN A 145 -0.62 -16.18 -24.53
CA ASN A 145 -0.91 -14.80 -24.93
C ASN A 145 0.25 -13.84 -24.60
N PHE A 146 0.89 -13.97 -23.44
CA PHE A 146 2.01 -13.10 -23.04
C PHE A 146 3.36 -13.49 -23.67
N ASN A 147 3.45 -14.70 -24.25
CA ASN A 147 4.57 -15.11 -25.09
C ASN A 147 4.36 -14.87 -26.58
N ALA A 148 3.18 -14.40 -26.98
CA ALA A 148 2.91 -14.02 -28.36
C ALA A 148 3.76 -12.80 -28.77
N PRO A 149 4.00 -12.60 -30.08
CA PRO A 149 4.74 -11.44 -30.59
C PRO A 149 4.04 -10.10 -30.30
N ASP A 150 2.71 -10.12 -30.08
CA ASP A 150 1.92 -8.95 -29.66
C ASP A 150 1.17 -9.27 -28.35
N PRO A 151 1.84 -9.12 -27.19
CA PRO A 151 1.24 -9.46 -25.90
C PRO A 151 0.14 -8.45 -25.49
N PRO A 152 -0.86 -8.87 -24.69
CA PRO A 152 -1.79 -7.95 -24.05
C PRO A 152 -1.07 -6.92 -23.15
N PRO A 153 -1.70 -5.78 -22.81
CA PRO A 153 -1.12 -4.82 -21.88
C PRO A 153 -0.80 -5.46 -20.54
N ILE A 154 0.37 -5.17 -19.99
CA ILE A 154 0.85 -5.73 -18.72
C ILE A 154 -0.07 -5.39 -17.53
N ASP A 155 -0.78 -4.26 -17.59
CA ASP A 155 -1.76 -3.88 -16.56
C ASP A 155 -2.87 -4.93 -16.37
N LEU A 156 -3.17 -5.78 -17.36
CA LEU A 156 -4.16 -6.85 -17.23
C LEU A 156 -3.74 -7.92 -16.21
N ILE A 157 -2.45 -8.25 -16.16
CA ILE A 157 -1.92 -9.25 -15.21
C ILE A 157 -1.36 -8.64 -13.94
N ARG A 158 -1.21 -7.31 -13.88
CA ARG A 158 -0.92 -6.56 -12.64
C ARG A 158 -2.18 -6.28 -11.82
N ASN A 159 -3.11 -7.24 -11.81
CA ASN A 159 -4.25 -7.21 -10.93
C ASN A 159 -3.83 -7.77 -9.54
N PRO A 160 -4.02 -7.03 -8.43
CA PRO A 160 -3.60 -7.48 -7.11
C PRO A 160 -4.12 -8.87 -6.74
N GLN A 161 -5.41 -9.14 -6.97
CA GLN A 161 -6.02 -10.45 -6.67
C GLN A 161 -5.37 -11.56 -7.49
N PHE A 162 -5.09 -11.33 -8.78
CA PHE A 162 -4.42 -12.33 -9.62
C PHE A 162 -3.00 -12.64 -9.12
N LEU A 163 -2.25 -11.59 -8.74
CA LEU A 163 -0.90 -11.75 -8.22
C LEU A 163 -0.89 -12.43 -6.84
N GLU A 164 -1.81 -12.08 -5.94
CA GLU A 164 -2.01 -12.77 -4.65
C GLU A 164 -2.27 -14.27 -4.88
N LEU A 165 -3.13 -14.64 -5.82
CA LEU A 165 -3.39 -16.03 -6.18
C LEU A 165 -2.15 -16.77 -6.73
N LEU A 166 -1.33 -16.09 -7.55
CA LEU A 166 -0.08 -16.66 -8.06
C LEU A 166 0.93 -16.90 -6.93
N VAL A 167 1.11 -15.90 -6.05
CA VAL A 167 1.98 -16.01 -4.88
C VAL A 167 1.51 -17.14 -3.96
N ASP A 168 0.21 -17.24 -3.68
CA ASP A 168 -0.37 -18.33 -2.90
C ASP A 168 -0.10 -19.70 -3.53
N SER A 169 -0.26 -19.82 -4.85
CA SER A 169 -0.02 -21.10 -5.53
C SER A 169 1.45 -21.55 -5.50
N LEU A 170 2.39 -20.59 -5.42
CA LEU A 170 3.83 -20.84 -5.48
C LEU A 170 4.49 -20.93 -4.10
N PHE A 171 4.10 -20.10 -3.14
CA PHE A 171 4.84 -19.94 -1.88
C PHE A 171 4.08 -20.44 -0.66
N LYS A 172 2.79 -20.78 -0.77
CA LYS A 172 2.04 -21.38 0.34
C LYS A 172 2.57 -22.81 0.61
N PRO A 173 3.00 -23.12 1.85
CA PRO A 173 3.45 -24.47 2.21
C PRO A 173 2.40 -25.53 1.90
N GLY A 174 2.84 -26.70 1.44
CA GLY A 174 1.98 -27.86 1.17
C GLY A 174 1.25 -27.85 -0.18
N VAL A 175 1.32 -26.77 -0.96
CA VAL A 175 0.71 -26.71 -2.30
C VAL A 175 1.59 -27.45 -3.31
N LYS A 176 1.13 -28.61 -3.78
CA LYS A 176 1.81 -29.38 -4.83
C LYS A 176 1.33 -28.96 -6.22
N LEU A 177 2.13 -28.16 -6.91
CA LEU A 177 1.92 -27.83 -8.32
C LEU A 177 2.42 -28.93 -9.24
N ASN A 178 1.67 -29.20 -10.30
CA ASN A 178 2.11 -30.12 -11.34
C ASN A 178 3.34 -29.52 -12.08
N PRO A 179 4.43 -30.30 -12.24
CA PRO A 179 5.68 -29.85 -12.86
C PRO A 179 5.51 -29.29 -14.28
N ASP A 180 4.52 -29.76 -15.04
CA ASP A 180 4.28 -29.31 -16.42
C ASP A 180 3.73 -27.88 -16.49
N TYR A 181 3.04 -27.45 -15.42
CA TYR A 181 2.41 -26.13 -15.36
C TYR A 181 3.24 -25.14 -14.54
N LYS A 182 4.03 -25.61 -13.58
CA LYS A 182 4.86 -24.77 -12.70
C LYS A 182 5.67 -23.69 -13.46
N PRO A 183 6.40 -23.98 -14.55
CA PRO A 183 7.12 -22.96 -15.31
C PRO A 183 6.22 -21.83 -15.84
N LYS A 184 4.95 -22.14 -16.16
CA LYS A 184 3.99 -21.16 -16.67
C LYS A 184 3.53 -20.20 -15.57
N TYR A 185 3.31 -20.69 -14.36
CA TYR A 185 2.96 -19.86 -13.20
C TYR A 185 4.11 -18.92 -12.84
N ILE A 186 5.33 -19.46 -12.75
CA ILE A 186 6.54 -18.69 -12.47
C ILE A 186 6.75 -17.62 -13.56
N HIS A 187 6.59 -17.99 -14.83
CA HIS A 187 6.73 -17.05 -15.93
C HIS A 187 5.73 -15.90 -15.85
N LEU A 188 4.45 -16.16 -15.57
CA LEU A 188 3.44 -15.09 -15.46
C LEU A 188 3.73 -14.14 -14.30
N LEU A 189 4.13 -14.67 -13.14
CA LEU A 189 4.49 -13.87 -11.98
C LEU A 189 5.76 -13.02 -12.27
N ALA A 190 6.79 -13.64 -12.84
CA ALA A 190 8.00 -12.94 -13.23
C ALA A 190 7.73 -11.88 -14.30
N TYR A 191 6.90 -12.18 -15.30
CA TYR A 191 6.53 -11.26 -16.37
C TYR A 191 5.84 -10.02 -15.81
N ALA A 192 4.88 -10.20 -14.90
CA ALA A 192 4.22 -9.07 -14.24
C ALA A 192 5.23 -8.21 -13.46
N ALA A 193 6.23 -8.84 -12.82
CA ALA A 193 7.23 -8.21 -11.95
C ALA A 193 8.30 -7.42 -12.70
N SER A 194 8.84 -7.99 -13.77
CA SER A 194 10.07 -7.49 -14.39
C SER A 194 9.85 -6.75 -15.71
N VAL A 195 8.77 -7.05 -16.43
CA VAL A 195 8.56 -6.47 -17.76
C VAL A 195 8.08 -5.02 -17.64
N SER A 196 8.68 -4.14 -18.44
CA SER A 196 8.30 -2.73 -18.52
C SER A 196 7.79 -2.40 -19.92
N GLU A 197 6.64 -1.74 -20.00
CA GLU A 197 6.12 -1.22 -21.26
C GLU A 197 6.39 0.27 -21.36
N VAL A 198 7.04 0.69 -22.43
CA VAL A 198 7.15 2.12 -22.76
C VAL A 198 5.87 2.51 -23.50
N GLN A 199 5.13 3.49 -22.98
CA GLN A 199 3.91 3.94 -23.62
C GLN A 199 4.21 4.38 -25.06
N PRO A 200 3.49 3.86 -26.06
CA PRO A 200 3.73 4.25 -27.43
C PRO A 200 3.33 5.72 -27.63
N LYS A 201 4.24 6.51 -28.23
CA LYS A 201 3.84 7.78 -28.86
C LYS A 201 2.82 7.45 -29.95
N LYS A 202 1.81 8.31 -30.15
CA LYS A 202 0.68 8.08 -31.10
C LYS A 202 1.18 7.44 -32.42
N GLY A 203 0.74 6.20 -32.69
CA GLY A 203 1.06 5.46 -33.92
C GLY A 203 2.23 4.46 -33.84
N GLN A 204 2.95 4.36 -32.72
CA GLN A 204 4.02 3.35 -32.54
C GLN A 204 3.51 2.06 -31.85
N LYS A 205 4.13 0.93 -32.19
CA LYS A 205 3.92 -0.34 -31.48
C LYS A 205 4.45 -0.26 -30.05
N ARG A 206 3.80 -0.96 -29.13
CA ARG A 206 4.26 -1.12 -27.74
C ARG A 206 5.62 -1.80 -27.74
N ILE A 207 6.58 -1.23 -27.01
CA ILE A 207 7.90 -1.82 -26.81
C ILE A 207 7.95 -2.35 -25.38
N SER A 208 8.15 -3.66 -25.24
CA SER A 208 8.29 -4.33 -23.95
C SER A 208 9.77 -4.63 -23.69
N ASN A 209 10.32 -4.10 -22.59
CA ASN A 209 11.64 -4.49 -22.12
C ASN A 209 11.50 -5.81 -21.31
N LYS A 210 12.31 -6.83 -21.65
CA LYS A 210 12.31 -8.16 -21.02
C LYS A 210 13.67 -8.55 -20.43
N ASP A 211 14.60 -7.61 -20.25
CA ASP A 211 16.00 -7.87 -19.88
C ASP A 211 16.10 -8.60 -18.52
N GLU A 212 15.25 -8.22 -17.56
CA GLU A 212 15.25 -8.78 -16.20
C GLU A 212 14.34 -10.01 -16.03
N LEU A 213 13.64 -10.44 -17.08
CA LEU A 213 12.68 -11.54 -17.00
C LEU A 213 13.35 -12.87 -16.63
N GLN A 214 14.45 -13.21 -17.31
CA GLN A 214 15.15 -14.48 -17.08
C GLN A 214 15.79 -14.57 -15.68
N PRO A 215 16.51 -13.54 -15.18
CA PRO A 215 16.97 -13.50 -13.79
C PRO A 215 15.84 -13.65 -12.78
N THR A 216 14.71 -12.96 -13.00
CA THR A 216 13.55 -13.01 -12.09
C THR A 216 12.90 -14.39 -12.06
N ILE A 217 12.74 -15.04 -13.21
CA ILE A 217 12.24 -16.43 -13.30
C ILE A 217 13.13 -17.37 -12.48
N ARG A 218 14.45 -17.29 -12.66
CA ARG A 218 15.41 -18.14 -11.94
C ARG A 218 15.36 -17.90 -10.43
N ALA A 219 15.26 -16.65 -10.00
CA ALA A 219 15.18 -16.31 -8.58
C ALA A 219 13.89 -16.88 -7.94
N ILE A 220 12.73 -16.69 -8.59
CA ILE A 220 11.45 -17.25 -8.12
C ILE A 220 11.52 -18.77 -8.08
N GLU A 221 12.02 -19.41 -9.13
CA GLU A 221 12.13 -20.88 -9.19
C GLU A 221 13.02 -21.45 -8.09
N THR A 222 14.17 -20.83 -7.87
CA THR A 222 15.14 -21.24 -6.83
C THR A 222 14.51 -21.18 -5.46
N VAL A 223 13.90 -20.03 -5.10
CA VAL A 223 13.30 -19.85 -3.78
C VAL A 223 12.05 -20.71 -3.61
N HIS A 224 11.22 -20.85 -4.64
CA HIS A 224 10.07 -21.76 -4.61
C HIS A 224 10.49 -23.21 -4.32
N ASN A 225 11.59 -23.70 -4.91
CA ASN A 225 12.10 -25.04 -4.64
C ASN A 225 12.53 -25.23 -3.19
N ILE A 226 13.12 -24.18 -2.59
CA ILE A 226 13.53 -24.19 -1.18
C ILE A 226 12.29 -24.20 -0.28
N CYS A 227 11.33 -23.30 -0.50
CA CYS A 227 10.12 -23.18 0.33
C CYS A 227 9.19 -24.41 0.25
N ASN A 228 9.17 -25.12 -0.88
CA ASN A 228 8.35 -26.31 -1.07
C ASN A 228 9.06 -27.61 -0.67
N GLY A 229 10.38 -27.57 -0.47
CA GLY A 229 11.07 -28.66 0.21
C GLY A 229 10.65 -28.65 1.67
N ASN A 230 10.08 -29.75 2.19
CA ASN A 230 9.86 -29.95 3.62
C ASN A 230 11.21 -30.14 4.35
N LYS A 231 12.09 -29.16 4.20
CA LYS A 231 13.45 -29.12 4.73
C LYS A 231 13.37 -28.72 6.20
N GLY A 232 14.05 -29.46 7.08
CA GLY A 232 14.21 -29.04 8.48
C GLY A 232 15.04 -27.76 8.60
N SER A 233 15.03 -27.11 9.77
CA SER A 233 15.76 -25.86 10.01
C SER A 233 17.24 -25.92 9.59
N SER A 234 17.91 -27.05 9.82
CA SER A 234 19.32 -27.26 9.45
C SER A 234 19.59 -27.22 7.95
N GLU A 235 18.66 -27.72 7.14
CA GLU A 235 18.78 -27.71 5.67
C GLU A 235 18.44 -26.34 5.09
N LEU A 236 17.59 -25.56 5.76
CA LEU A 236 17.29 -24.18 5.39
C LEU A 236 18.51 -23.27 5.60
N ILE A 237 19.29 -23.48 6.67
CA ILE A 237 20.53 -22.72 6.94
C ILE A 237 21.52 -22.86 5.78
N ALA A 238 21.68 -24.07 5.21
CA ALA A 238 22.60 -24.30 4.11
C ALA A 238 22.23 -23.51 2.84
N GLU A 239 20.95 -23.22 2.63
CA GLU A 239 20.42 -22.48 1.47
C GLU A 239 20.27 -20.98 1.74
N LEU A 240 20.57 -20.52 2.96
CA LEU A 240 20.28 -19.15 3.40
C LEU A 240 20.97 -18.09 2.54
N SER A 241 22.22 -18.34 2.15
CA SER A 241 22.97 -17.46 1.23
C SER A 241 22.27 -17.31 -0.12
N THR A 242 21.71 -18.40 -0.65
CA THR A 242 20.95 -18.42 -1.91
C THR A 242 19.66 -17.60 -1.80
N ILE A 243 18.97 -17.71 -0.65
CA ILE A 243 17.76 -16.93 -0.37
C ILE A 243 18.10 -15.44 -0.34
N TYR A 244 19.11 -15.03 0.45
CA TYR A 244 19.51 -13.62 0.56
C TYR A 244 19.87 -12.99 -0.78
N GLN A 245 20.60 -13.70 -1.64
CA GLN A 245 20.90 -13.20 -3.00
C GLN A 245 19.65 -13.01 -3.87
N SER A 246 18.59 -13.76 -3.60
CA SER A 246 17.32 -13.72 -4.32
C SER A 246 16.35 -12.68 -3.73
N LEU A 247 16.49 -12.30 -2.45
CA LEU A 247 15.66 -11.29 -1.80
C LEU A 247 15.79 -9.91 -2.43
N LYS A 248 16.85 -9.59 -3.17
CA LYS A 248 16.93 -8.33 -3.94
C LYS A 248 15.80 -8.16 -4.96
N PHE A 249 15.15 -9.26 -5.38
CA PHE A 249 13.98 -9.22 -6.25
C PHE A 249 12.71 -9.08 -5.41
N PRO A 250 11.95 -7.98 -5.50
CA PRO A 250 10.87 -7.75 -4.55
C PRO A 250 9.72 -8.75 -4.63
N VAL A 251 9.46 -9.31 -5.81
CA VAL A 251 8.47 -10.39 -6.00
C VAL A 251 8.85 -11.67 -5.22
N VAL A 252 10.14 -11.92 -5.05
CA VAL A 252 10.65 -13.02 -4.23
C VAL A 252 10.45 -12.70 -2.75
N SER A 253 10.72 -11.46 -2.32
CA SER A 253 10.46 -11.01 -0.96
C SER A 253 8.99 -11.12 -0.56
N VAL A 254 8.06 -10.76 -1.46
CA VAL A 254 6.62 -10.97 -1.24
C VAL A 254 6.31 -12.47 -1.07
N GLY A 255 6.91 -13.33 -1.88
CA GLY A 255 6.80 -14.77 -1.76
C GLY A 255 7.32 -15.30 -0.41
N ILE A 256 8.48 -14.82 0.04
CA ILE A 256 9.06 -15.18 1.35
C ILE A 256 8.19 -14.70 2.49
N ILE A 257 7.69 -13.45 2.48
CA ILE A 257 6.76 -12.97 3.51
C ILE A 257 5.54 -13.89 3.57
N ARG A 258 4.98 -14.29 2.43
CA ARG A 258 3.80 -15.16 2.39
C ARG A 258 4.10 -16.56 2.91
N TRP A 259 5.25 -17.12 2.56
CA TRP A 259 5.70 -18.41 3.05
C TRP A 259 5.92 -18.37 4.57
N VAL A 260 6.66 -17.38 5.08
CA VAL A 260 6.89 -17.16 6.51
C VAL A 260 5.59 -16.94 7.27
N GLU A 261 4.68 -16.12 6.74
CA GLU A 261 3.35 -15.92 7.31
C GLU A 261 2.63 -17.24 7.51
N CYS A 262 2.56 -18.08 6.47
CA CYS A 262 1.84 -19.36 6.56
C CYS A 262 2.51 -20.34 7.54
N THR A 263 3.85 -20.34 7.61
CA THR A 263 4.61 -21.25 8.46
C THR A 263 4.56 -20.83 9.94
N VAL A 264 4.78 -19.55 10.25
CA VAL A 264 4.87 -19.05 11.64
C VAL A 264 3.49 -18.88 12.28
N THR A 265 2.43 -18.68 11.50
CA THR A 265 1.04 -18.61 12.03
C THR A 265 0.44 -19.98 12.34
N GLU A 266 1.13 -21.08 12.04
CA GLU A 266 0.69 -22.42 12.41
C GLU A 266 0.77 -22.61 13.95
N SER A 267 -0.32 -23.07 14.57
CA SER A 267 -0.41 -23.24 16.03
C SER A 267 0.69 -24.11 16.67
N SER A 268 1.26 -25.05 15.91
CA SER A 268 2.35 -25.92 16.37
C SER A 268 3.74 -25.34 16.18
N TYR A 269 3.89 -24.22 15.47
CA TYR A 269 5.20 -23.68 15.09
C TYR A 269 6.07 -23.38 16.30
N PHE A 270 5.57 -22.55 17.22
CA PHE A 270 6.30 -22.15 18.44
C PHE A 270 6.43 -23.28 19.47
N LYS A 271 5.69 -24.39 19.32
CA LYS A 271 5.91 -25.59 20.13
C LYS A 271 7.13 -26.38 19.68
N LEU A 272 7.39 -26.38 18.37
CA LEU A 272 8.45 -27.17 17.74
C LEU A 272 9.75 -26.36 17.59
N CYS A 273 9.64 -25.05 17.46
CA CYS A 273 10.79 -24.16 17.34
C CYS A 273 11.31 -23.75 18.72
N THR A 274 12.46 -24.30 19.12
CA THR A 274 13.13 -23.96 20.39
C THR A 274 14.23 -22.90 20.21
N GLU A 275 14.35 -22.30 19.02
CA GLU A 275 15.38 -21.32 18.70
C GLU A 275 14.98 -19.92 19.22
N HIS A 276 15.93 -19.21 19.84
CA HIS A 276 15.71 -17.82 20.29
C HIS A 276 15.44 -16.84 19.14
N THR A 277 15.86 -17.16 17.92
CA THR A 277 15.50 -16.39 16.73
C THR A 277 15.27 -17.35 15.57
N PRO A 278 14.01 -17.75 15.32
CA PRO A 278 13.69 -18.62 14.21
C PRO A 278 14.14 -17.98 12.90
N ILE A 279 14.80 -18.78 12.04
CA ILE A 279 15.30 -18.33 10.74
C ILE A 279 14.22 -17.63 9.91
N HIS A 280 12.97 -18.09 10.02
CA HIS A 280 11.82 -17.50 9.34
C HIS A 280 11.62 -16.02 9.69
N LEU A 281 11.81 -15.65 10.95
CA LEU A 281 11.70 -14.25 11.38
C LEU A 281 12.94 -13.44 11.00
N ALA A 282 14.14 -14.04 11.05
CA ALA A 282 15.37 -13.39 10.58
C ALA A 282 15.32 -13.05 9.07
N LEU A 283 14.65 -13.89 8.26
CA LEU A 283 14.42 -13.58 6.86
C LEU A 283 13.55 -12.32 6.66
N LEU A 284 12.63 -12.02 7.58
CA LEU A 284 11.83 -10.79 7.53
C LEU A 284 12.70 -9.56 7.77
N ASP A 285 13.70 -9.65 8.64
CA ASP A 285 14.63 -8.55 8.92
C ASP A 285 15.40 -8.13 7.66
N GLU A 286 15.88 -9.10 6.89
CA GLU A 286 16.55 -8.83 5.62
C GLU A 286 15.58 -8.25 4.58
N VAL A 287 14.35 -8.77 4.50
CA VAL A 287 13.33 -8.25 3.58
C VAL A 287 13.01 -6.78 3.87
N VAL A 288 12.86 -6.44 5.15
CA VAL A 288 12.55 -5.08 5.61
C VAL A 288 13.71 -4.12 5.32
N THR A 289 14.94 -4.59 5.45
CA THR A 289 16.14 -3.80 5.10
C THR A 289 16.20 -3.47 3.61
N LEU A 290 15.83 -4.43 2.75
CA LEU A 290 15.91 -4.28 1.30
C LEU A 290 14.71 -3.55 0.68
N HIS A 291 13.51 -3.69 1.25
CA HIS A 291 12.25 -3.27 0.62
C HIS A 291 11.38 -2.45 1.56
N PRO A 292 11.51 -1.11 1.54
CA PRO A 292 10.67 -0.20 2.33
C PRO A 292 9.17 -0.42 2.13
N LEU A 293 8.78 -0.81 0.91
CA LEU A 293 7.37 -0.98 0.59
C LEU A 293 6.70 -2.21 1.19
N LEU A 294 7.47 -3.11 1.80
CA LEU A 294 6.95 -4.30 2.46
C LEU A 294 6.82 -4.10 3.97
N HIS A 295 7.19 -2.92 4.49
CA HIS A 295 7.20 -2.62 5.91
C HIS A 295 5.84 -2.82 6.56
N ASN A 296 4.76 -2.27 5.98
CA ASN A 296 3.41 -2.44 6.54
C ASN A 296 2.94 -3.90 6.50
N GLN A 297 3.28 -4.65 5.44
CA GLN A 297 2.91 -6.06 5.34
C GLN A 297 3.62 -6.90 6.41
N VAL A 298 4.89 -6.61 6.70
CA VAL A 298 5.63 -7.26 7.78
C VAL A 298 5.11 -6.83 9.14
N LEU A 299 4.81 -5.54 9.34
CA LEU A 299 4.19 -5.05 10.58
C LEU A 299 2.87 -5.77 10.87
N ASP A 300 1.98 -5.90 9.89
CA ASP A 300 0.70 -6.60 10.04
C ASP A 300 0.88 -8.08 10.43
N LEU A 301 1.95 -8.73 9.98
CA LEU A 301 2.31 -10.08 10.44
C LEU A 301 2.80 -10.06 11.89
N LEU A 302 3.74 -9.18 12.23
CA LEU A 302 4.29 -9.07 13.59
C LEU A 302 3.19 -8.73 14.62
N VAL A 303 2.27 -7.83 14.28
CA VAL A 303 1.10 -7.49 15.10
C VAL A 303 0.23 -8.72 15.34
N ARG A 304 -0.12 -9.48 14.29
CA ARG A 304 -0.91 -10.72 14.44
C ARG A 304 -0.21 -11.77 15.30
N LEU A 305 1.10 -11.90 15.19
CA LEU A 305 1.87 -12.83 16.02
C LEU A 305 1.91 -12.36 17.49
N PHE A 306 2.09 -11.05 17.72
CA PHE A 306 2.11 -10.45 19.04
C PHE A 306 0.76 -10.60 19.77
N GLU A 307 -0.35 -10.35 19.06
CA GLU A 307 -1.72 -10.48 19.58
C GLU A 307 -2.23 -11.93 19.60
N SER A 308 -1.47 -12.89 19.07
CA SER A 308 -1.90 -14.29 19.01
C SER A 308 -2.01 -14.90 20.41
N LYS A 309 -3.09 -15.66 20.64
CA LYS A 309 -3.26 -16.43 21.88
C LYS A 309 -2.54 -17.77 21.72
N GLN A 310 -1.56 -18.01 22.57
CA GLN A 310 -0.75 -19.23 22.58
C GLN A 310 -1.00 -20.02 23.86
N ASP A 311 -2.27 -20.37 24.11
CA ASP A 311 -2.74 -20.97 25.38
C ASP A 311 -2.05 -22.29 25.75
N GLU A 312 -1.45 -22.96 24.77
CA GLU A 312 -0.75 -24.24 24.93
C GLU A 312 0.73 -24.08 25.32
N LEU A 313 1.29 -22.87 25.24
CA LEU A 313 2.66 -22.57 25.66
C LEU A 313 2.70 -22.15 27.12
N GLU A 314 3.78 -22.47 27.83
CA GLU A 314 4.02 -21.95 29.17
C GLU A 314 4.14 -20.42 29.17
N ILE A 315 3.66 -19.77 30.23
CA ILE A 315 3.60 -18.29 30.35
C ILE A 315 4.96 -17.64 30.07
N LEU A 316 6.06 -18.23 30.57
CA LEU A 316 7.40 -17.71 30.36
C LEU A 316 7.80 -17.77 28.87
N VAL A 317 7.48 -18.87 28.17
CA VAL A 317 7.74 -19.04 26.74
C VAL A 317 6.91 -18.07 25.91
N GLN A 318 5.65 -17.80 26.30
CA GLN A 318 4.82 -16.77 25.65
C GLN A 318 5.45 -15.37 25.78
N LEU A 319 6.00 -15.05 26.96
CA LEU A 319 6.65 -13.77 27.21
C LEU A 319 7.92 -13.62 26.36
N GLU A 320 8.76 -14.67 26.29
CA GLU A 320 9.96 -14.69 25.45
C GLU A 320 9.61 -14.58 23.95
N MET A 321 8.57 -15.28 23.49
CA MET A 321 8.05 -15.15 22.13
C MET A 321 7.62 -13.71 21.82
N ARG A 322 6.91 -13.05 22.73
CA ARG A 322 6.49 -11.65 22.53
C ARG A 322 7.67 -10.69 22.50
N LYS A 323 8.69 -10.88 23.36
CA LYS A 323 9.93 -10.11 23.30
C LYS A 323 10.64 -10.29 21.96
N MET A 324 10.76 -11.53 21.50
CA MET A 324 11.33 -11.82 20.18
C MET A 324 10.58 -11.12 19.04
N VAL A 325 9.25 -11.05 19.09
CA VAL A 325 8.45 -10.28 18.11
C VAL A 325 8.70 -8.78 18.24
N LEU A 326 8.84 -8.25 19.47
CA LEU A 326 9.21 -6.85 19.70
C LEU A 326 10.59 -6.52 19.14
N ASP A 327 11.58 -7.41 19.25
CA ASP A 327 12.91 -7.21 18.65
C ASP A 327 12.82 -7.02 17.13
N ARG A 328 11.94 -7.79 16.47
CA ARG A 328 11.68 -7.64 15.03
C ARG A 328 10.95 -6.32 14.72
N MET A 329 10.06 -5.85 15.61
CA MET A 329 9.44 -4.52 15.48
C MET A 329 10.46 -3.39 15.67
N VAL A 330 11.44 -3.54 16.57
CA VAL A 330 12.56 -2.59 16.74
C VAL A 330 13.44 -2.59 15.49
N ASN A 331 13.77 -3.75 14.92
CA ASN A 331 14.50 -3.79 13.65
C ASN A 331 13.74 -3.10 12.49
N LEU A 332 12.42 -3.29 12.44
CA LEU A 332 11.55 -2.61 11.47
C LEU A 332 11.50 -1.10 11.69
N LEU A 333 11.54 -0.63 12.95
CA LEU A 333 11.70 0.77 13.30
C LEU A 333 13.05 1.31 12.82
N CYS A 334 14.15 0.61 13.08
CA CYS A 334 15.50 0.98 12.63
C CYS A 334 15.63 1.03 11.11
N SER A 335 14.83 0.23 10.38
CA SER A 335 14.78 0.22 8.93
C SER A 335 13.95 1.36 8.32
N GLY A 336 13.32 2.20 9.14
CA GLY A 336 12.60 3.41 8.72
C GLY A 336 11.08 3.40 8.95
N CYS A 337 10.49 2.30 9.42
CA CYS A 337 9.04 2.20 9.70
C CYS A 337 8.71 2.66 11.13
N VAL A 338 9.17 3.85 11.53
CA VAL A 338 9.12 4.30 12.93
C VAL A 338 7.69 4.59 13.39
N VAL A 339 6.98 5.47 12.68
CA VAL A 339 5.67 5.99 13.10
C VAL A 339 4.62 4.88 13.24
N PRO A 340 4.43 3.96 12.27
CA PRO A 340 3.45 2.89 12.40
C PRO A 340 3.72 1.96 13.60
N VAL A 341 4.99 1.60 13.84
CA VAL A 341 5.40 0.74 14.95
C VAL A 341 5.10 1.42 16.29
N VAL A 342 5.57 2.65 16.49
CA VAL A 342 5.36 3.38 17.76
C VAL A 342 3.87 3.66 18.00
N LYS A 343 3.11 4.00 16.94
CA LYS A 343 1.66 4.20 17.03
C LYS A 343 0.93 2.93 17.49
N TYR A 344 1.34 1.75 16.99
CA TYR A 344 0.80 0.48 17.43
C TYR A 344 1.10 0.19 18.91
N ILE A 345 2.37 0.29 19.34
CA ILE A 345 2.75 0.04 20.74
C ILE A 345 2.04 1.00 21.70
N LYS A 346 1.93 2.28 21.33
CA LYS A 346 1.16 3.27 22.09
C LYS A 346 -0.32 2.87 22.22
N GLN A 347 -0.93 2.33 21.17
CA GLN A 347 -2.32 1.84 21.23
C GLN A 347 -2.46 0.64 22.16
N CYS A 348 -1.53 -0.31 22.15
CA CYS A 348 -1.53 -1.44 23.08
C CYS A 348 -1.46 -0.97 24.53
N TRP A 349 -0.57 -0.01 24.81
CA TRP A 349 -0.48 0.60 26.14
C TRP A 349 -1.79 1.31 26.55
N GLN A 350 -2.40 2.09 25.65
CA GLN A 350 -3.65 2.80 25.94
C GLN A 350 -4.85 1.87 26.13
N ARG A 351 -4.88 0.72 25.46
CA ARG A 351 -5.92 -0.30 25.64
C ARG A 351 -5.78 -1.07 26.95
N GLY A 352 -4.55 -1.17 27.49
CA GLY A 352 -4.26 -1.91 28.71
C GLY A 352 -4.40 -3.43 28.56
N ASP A 353 -4.32 -3.94 27.33
CA ASP A 353 -4.42 -5.37 27.00
C ASP A 353 -3.05 -6.07 26.93
N THR A 354 -1.97 -5.31 27.08
CA THR A 354 -0.58 -5.77 27.00
C THR A 354 0.18 -5.50 28.29
N ASP A 355 1.00 -6.44 28.74
CA ASP A 355 1.78 -6.33 29.97
C ASP A 355 2.75 -5.13 29.92
N ILE A 356 2.77 -4.33 30.99
CA ILE A 356 3.64 -3.15 31.12
C ILE A 356 5.12 -3.53 30.97
N SER A 357 5.52 -4.74 31.37
CA SER A 357 6.90 -5.24 31.21
C SER A 357 7.32 -5.37 29.75
N LEU A 358 6.41 -5.69 28.83
CA LEU A 358 6.68 -5.76 27.40
C LEU A 358 6.78 -4.37 26.78
N ILE A 359 5.93 -3.43 27.21
CA ILE A 359 6.01 -2.02 26.80
C ILE A 359 7.34 -1.42 27.28
N ARG A 360 7.72 -1.67 28.54
CA ARG A 360 9.02 -1.29 29.09
C ARG A 360 10.16 -1.85 28.25
N TYR A 361 10.14 -3.15 27.96
CA TYR A 361 11.15 -3.80 27.13
C TYR A 361 11.31 -3.10 25.77
N PHE A 362 10.21 -2.84 25.05
CA PHE A 362 10.26 -2.11 23.79
C PHE A 362 10.86 -0.71 23.95
N VAL A 363 10.45 0.04 24.97
CA VAL A 363 10.98 1.39 25.23
C VAL A 363 12.48 1.35 25.54
N THR A 364 12.95 0.37 26.31
CA THR A 364 14.38 0.15 26.59
C THR A 364 15.16 -0.07 25.30
N GLU A 365 14.77 -1.06 24.49
CA GLU A 365 15.48 -1.40 23.25
C GLU A 365 15.52 -0.22 22.27
N VAL A 366 14.42 0.53 22.15
CA VAL A 366 14.37 1.72 21.29
C VAL A 366 15.31 2.80 21.81
N LEU A 367 15.29 3.11 23.11
CA LEU A 367 16.15 4.14 23.70
C LEU A 367 17.64 3.79 23.61
N GLU A 368 17.99 2.51 23.68
CA GLU A 368 19.38 2.05 23.51
C GLU A 368 19.86 2.13 22.05
N THR A 369 18.93 2.18 21.09
CA THR A 369 19.25 2.15 19.65
C THR A 369 19.23 3.52 18.98
N ILE A 370 18.47 4.49 19.49
CA ILE A 370 18.27 5.80 18.85
C ILE A 370 19.20 6.90 19.42
N GLY A 371 19.45 7.93 18.61
CA GLY A 371 20.16 9.14 19.03
C GLY A 371 19.58 10.41 18.38
N PRO A 372 19.91 11.60 18.90
CA PRO A 372 19.44 12.88 18.35
C PRO A 372 20.05 13.19 16.96
N PRO A 373 19.41 14.04 16.13
CA PRO A 373 18.19 14.82 16.40
C PRO A 373 16.89 14.02 16.19
N TYR A 374 15.91 14.24 17.08
CA TYR A 374 14.59 13.60 17.01
C TYR A 374 13.56 14.43 16.24
N SER A 375 12.71 13.79 15.46
CA SER A 375 11.58 14.46 14.80
C SER A 375 10.46 14.77 15.80
N SER A 376 9.74 15.88 15.59
CA SER A 376 8.62 16.28 16.46
C SER A 376 7.52 15.23 16.51
N GLU A 377 7.24 14.56 15.39
CA GLU A 377 6.26 13.48 15.28
C GLU A 377 6.63 12.28 16.15
N PHE A 378 7.91 11.85 16.09
CA PHE A 378 8.40 10.76 16.94
C PHE A 378 8.32 11.12 18.42
N VAL A 379 8.79 12.32 18.80
CA VAL A 379 8.74 12.80 20.19
C VAL A 379 7.30 12.84 20.69
N HIS A 380 6.36 13.36 19.91
CA HIS A 380 4.94 13.41 20.31
C HIS A 380 4.31 12.02 20.54
N LEU A 381 4.74 11.02 19.77
CA LEU A 381 4.25 9.65 19.92
C LEU A 381 4.93 8.90 21.07
N PHE A 382 6.24 9.06 21.22
CA PHE A 382 7.07 8.27 22.12
C PHE A 382 7.19 8.85 23.54
N MET A 383 7.24 10.18 23.67
CA MET A 383 7.41 10.88 24.97
C MET A 383 6.40 10.43 26.04
N PRO A 384 5.09 10.29 25.76
CA PRO A 384 4.14 9.88 26.80
C PRO A 384 4.41 8.49 27.41
N MET A 385 5.06 7.59 26.67
CA MET A 385 5.46 6.27 27.20
C MET A 385 6.74 6.37 28.02
N VAL A 386 7.67 7.26 27.65
CA VAL A 386 8.94 7.47 28.35
C VAL A 386 8.74 8.22 29.68
N GLU A 387 7.83 9.20 29.72
CA GLU A 387 7.52 9.96 30.94
C GLU A 387 6.77 9.14 32.00
N ASN A 388 6.16 8.02 31.62
CA ASN A 388 5.38 7.20 32.53
C ASN A 388 6.29 6.38 33.47
N ASP A 389 6.18 6.64 34.78
CA ASP A 389 6.98 5.99 35.82
C ASP A 389 6.72 4.47 35.93
N GLU A 390 5.53 3.98 35.57
CA GLU A 390 5.28 2.53 35.55
C GLU A 390 6.08 1.82 34.44
N ILE A 391 6.40 2.54 33.36
CA ILE A 391 7.16 2.03 32.23
C ILE A 391 8.66 2.21 32.50
N THR A 392 9.12 3.42 32.78
CA THR A 392 10.57 3.74 32.85
C THR A 392 11.11 3.97 34.27
N GLY A 393 10.28 3.90 35.31
CA GLY A 393 10.67 4.27 36.68
C GLY A 393 11.82 3.44 37.26
N THR A 394 11.99 2.18 36.85
CA THR A 394 13.14 1.35 37.26
C THR A 394 14.38 1.56 36.39
N MET A 395 14.27 2.30 35.29
CA MET A 395 15.37 2.57 34.34
C MET A 395 16.11 3.86 34.66
N ARG A 396 15.48 4.76 35.42
CA ARG A 396 16.10 6.00 35.92
C ARG A 396 17.04 5.63 37.09
N GLY A 397 18.30 5.39 36.78
CA GLY A 397 19.33 5.11 37.78
C GLY A 397 19.77 6.39 38.51
N ASP A 398 20.42 6.25 39.66
CA ASP A 398 21.00 7.36 40.45
C ASP A 398 22.21 8.06 39.77
N GLY A 399 22.49 7.78 38.49
CA GLY A 399 23.66 8.31 37.75
C GLY A 399 23.25 9.20 36.56
N GLU A 400 24.06 10.23 36.28
CA GLU A 400 23.78 11.29 35.29
C GLU A 400 23.69 10.86 33.80
N ASN A 401 23.79 9.57 33.47
CA ASN A 401 23.83 9.07 32.08
C ASN A 401 22.85 7.89 31.84
N ASP A 402 21.61 7.97 32.33
CA ASP A 402 20.58 7.01 31.93
C ASP A 402 19.88 7.44 30.61
N PRO A 403 19.55 6.51 29.71
CA PRO A 403 19.05 6.83 28.37
C PRO A 403 17.68 7.51 28.38
N VAL A 404 16.90 7.35 29.46
CA VAL A 404 15.60 8.02 29.64
C VAL A 404 15.82 9.50 29.92
N SER A 405 16.71 9.84 30.86
CA SER A 405 17.08 11.22 31.17
C SER A 405 17.76 11.92 29.99
N GLU A 406 18.62 11.23 29.23
CA GLU A 406 19.25 11.77 28.02
C GLU A 406 18.21 12.11 26.94
N PHE A 407 17.24 11.22 26.72
CA PHE A 407 16.15 11.47 25.77
C PHE A 407 15.28 12.65 26.18
N ILE A 408 14.85 12.71 27.46
CA ILE A 408 14.03 13.81 28.00
C ILE A 408 14.80 15.12 27.92
N GLY A 409 16.08 15.14 28.31
CA GLY A 409 16.95 16.32 28.24
C GLY A 409 17.12 16.85 26.82
N SER A 410 17.36 15.95 25.86
CA SER A 410 17.50 16.29 24.44
C SER A 410 16.20 16.86 23.84
N CYS A 411 15.05 16.32 24.21
CA CYS A 411 13.74 16.81 23.77
C CYS A 411 13.34 18.14 24.43
N GLY A 412 13.71 18.33 25.71
CA GLY A 412 13.50 19.58 26.45
C GLY A 412 14.31 20.74 25.86
N ALA A 413 15.57 20.48 25.49
CA ALA A 413 16.42 21.45 24.81
C ALA A 413 15.86 21.82 23.41
N ALA A 414 15.41 20.83 22.63
CA ALA A 414 14.82 21.07 21.31
C ALA A 414 13.52 21.90 21.39
N SER A 415 12.67 21.66 22.40
CA SER A 415 11.43 22.43 22.60
C SER A 415 11.66 23.91 22.90
N SER A 416 12.79 24.25 23.56
CA SER A 416 13.18 25.63 23.82
C SER A 416 13.67 26.37 22.56
N VAL A 417 14.37 25.68 21.66
CA VAL A 417 14.87 26.25 20.40
C VAL A 417 13.74 26.42 19.37
N PHE A 418 12.77 25.51 19.32
CA PHE A 418 11.62 25.60 18.41
C PHE A 418 10.69 26.80 18.69
N SER A 419 10.72 27.37 19.90
CA SER A 419 9.98 28.61 20.22
C SER A 419 10.58 29.87 19.55
N SER A 420 11.79 29.79 19.00
CA SER A 420 12.53 30.91 18.39
C SER A 420 12.62 30.86 16.86
N LEU A 421 12.16 29.78 16.22
CA LEU A 421 12.24 29.57 14.77
C LEU A 421 10.87 29.19 14.18
N THR A 422 9.85 30.02 14.40
CA THR A 422 8.65 30.04 13.55
C THR A 422 8.82 31.06 12.43
N SER A 423 9.82 30.88 11.57
CA SER A 423 9.85 31.39 10.20
C SER A 423 11.12 30.89 9.51
N ASP A 424 11.13 29.66 9.04
CA ASP A 424 11.60 29.35 7.68
C ASP A 424 11.56 27.84 7.43
N SER A 425 11.53 27.52 6.15
CA SER A 425 11.17 26.24 5.60
C SER A 425 12.34 25.25 5.67
N ASP A 426 12.27 24.19 6.48
CA ASP A 426 13.38 23.23 6.56
C ASP A 426 13.06 21.84 6.01
N ARG A 427 13.67 21.59 4.84
CA ARG A 427 14.27 20.32 4.42
C ARG A 427 15.34 19.93 5.43
N PHE A 428 15.41 18.72 5.97
CA PHE A 428 16.71 18.09 6.28
C PHE A 428 16.61 16.56 6.29
N LEU A 429 17.66 15.97 5.71
CA LEU A 429 17.87 14.58 5.36
C LEU A 429 18.34 13.77 6.56
N PHE A 430 17.87 12.52 6.67
CA PHE A 430 18.53 11.50 7.48
C PHE A 430 19.86 11.13 6.81
N LEU A 431 20.98 11.28 7.52
CA LEU A 431 22.25 10.64 7.19
C LEU A 431 22.42 9.43 8.12
N PRO A 432 22.53 8.19 7.58
CA PRO A 432 23.03 7.08 8.35
C PRO A 432 24.53 7.28 8.60
N THR A 433 24.95 7.03 9.83
CA THR A 433 26.35 6.92 10.25
C THR A 433 27.11 5.93 9.35
N GLU A 434 28.32 6.32 8.95
CA GLU A 434 29.21 5.57 8.05
C GLU A 434 29.45 4.14 8.54
N GLY A 435 29.06 3.17 7.69
CA GLY A 435 29.20 1.75 7.99
C GLY A 435 28.86 0.86 6.79
N ARG A 436 29.54 1.09 5.66
CA ARG A 436 29.69 0.14 4.53
C ARG A 436 28.40 -0.29 3.80
N VAL A 437 27.80 0.63 3.06
CA VAL A 437 26.95 0.31 1.88
C VAL A 437 27.82 0.44 0.63
N GLU A 438 28.54 -0.62 0.27
CA GLU A 438 29.20 -0.72 -1.03
C GLU A 438 28.16 -0.99 -2.13
N SER A 439 27.78 0.10 -2.81
CA SER A 439 27.51 0.21 -4.26
C SER A 439 26.88 -1.01 -4.99
N ALA A 440 25.54 -1.01 -5.06
CA ALA A 440 24.80 -1.67 -6.16
C ALA A 440 23.98 -0.67 -7.02
N ALA A 441 24.30 0.63 -6.94
CA ALA A 441 23.70 1.69 -7.75
C ALA A 441 24.46 1.87 -9.08
N SER A 442 24.30 0.93 -10.00
CA SER A 442 24.45 1.20 -11.43
C SER A 442 23.56 0.25 -12.22
N GLY A 443 22.42 0.74 -12.72
CA GLY A 443 21.54 -0.06 -13.60
C GLY A 443 20.11 0.46 -13.76
N SER A 444 19.94 1.45 -14.64
CA SER A 444 18.71 1.88 -15.34
C SER A 444 17.45 2.26 -14.52
N SER A 445 16.94 3.48 -14.68
CA SER A 445 15.73 3.98 -13.99
C SER A 445 14.41 3.25 -14.35
N ASN A 446 14.44 2.32 -15.31
CA ASN A 446 13.29 1.45 -15.63
C ASN A 446 13.18 0.26 -14.65
N ARG A 447 14.29 -0.13 -14.00
CA ARG A 447 14.39 -1.23 -13.03
C ARG A 447 13.54 -0.97 -11.78
N GLU A 448 13.54 0.27 -11.31
CA GLU A 448 12.79 0.69 -10.12
C GLU A 448 11.28 0.70 -10.37
N THR A 449 10.82 1.03 -11.59
CA THR A 449 9.40 1.29 -11.85
C THR A 449 8.54 0.02 -11.85
N ALA A 450 8.96 -1.04 -12.56
CA ALA A 450 8.17 -2.29 -12.64
C ALA A 450 8.12 -3.07 -11.32
N CYS A 451 9.26 -3.14 -10.65
CA CYS A 451 9.41 -3.75 -9.33
C CYS A 451 8.61 -2.98 -8.26
N THR A 452 8.68 -1.65 -8.24
CA THR A 452 7.87 -0.78 -7.36
C THR A 452 6.37 -0.94 -7.61
N ILE A 453 5.93 -1.14 -8.86
CA ILE A 453 4.51 -1.35 -9.16
C ILE A 453 3.99 -2.65 -8.58
N ILE A 454 4.75 -3.75 -8.66
CA ILE A 454 4.31 -5.03 -8.07
C ILE A 454 4.28 -4.96 -6.55
N VAL A 455 5.32 -4.38 -5.94
CA VAL A 455 5.34 -4.27 -4.49
C VAL A 455 4.24 -3.34 -4.02
N SER A 456 4.09 -2.14 -4.57
CA SER A 456 2.94 -1.28 -4.22
C SER A 456 1.60 -1.98 -4.44
N THR A 457 1.43 -2.73 -5.54
CA THR A 457 0.18 -3.48 -5.80
C THR A 457 -0.07 -4.59 -4.78
N LEU A 458 0.96 -5.31 -4.33
CA LEU A 458 0.86 -6.45 -3.41
C LEU A 458 0.97 -6.09 -1.92
N SER A 459 1.70 -5.02 -1.59
CA SER A 459 2.17 -4.75 -0.24
C SER A 459 1.24 -3.92 0.62
N GLY A 460 0.23 -3.28 0.03
CA GLY A 460 -0.56 -2.33 0.81
C GLY A 460 -0.19 -0.86 0.59
N GLU A 461 0.96 -0.54 0.02
CA GLU A 461 1.52 0.81 0.17
C GLU A 461 1.28 1.79 -0.99
N ASN A 462 1.22 3.08 -0.66
CA ASN A 462 0.94 4.19 -1.56
C ASN A 462 2.18 5.10 -1.67
N PHE A 463 3.01 4.86 -2.69
CA PHE A 463 4.33 5.51 -2.89
C PHE A 463 4.26 7.06 -2.89
N ASN A 464 3.14 7.65 -3.32
CA ASN A 464 3.04 9.10 -3.49
C ASN A 464 2.73 9.89 -2.22
N LEU A 465 2.36 9.25 -1.09
CA LEU A 465 2.13 10.00 0.16
C LEU A 465 3.46 10.35 0.87
N TYR A 466 4.55 9.65 0.55
CA TYR A 466 5.87 9.88 1.15
C TYR A 466 6.84 10.64 0.22
N LEU A 467 6.61 10.65 -1.10
CA LEU A 467 7.53 11.23 -2.09
C LEU A 467 7.23 12.68 -2.52
N ASP A 468 6.10 13.27 -2.16
CA ASP A 468 5.80 14.67 -2.51
C ASP A 468 6.61 15.71 -1.70
N LYS A 469 7.64 15.30 -0.94
CA LYS A 469 8.60 16.22 -0.32
C LYS A 469 9.83 16.53 -1.20
N GLU A 470 10.06 15.80 -2.31
CA GLU A 470 11.19 16.03 -3.21
C GLU A 470 10.79 16.41 -4.65
N CYS A 471 10.02 17.49 -4.80
CA CYS A 471 10.00 18.25 -6.06
C CYS A 471 9.54 19.70 -5.86
N ALA A 472 10.09 20.38 -4.85
CA ALA A 472 10.02 21.84 -4.79
C ALA A 472 11.10 22.44 -5.72
N ASN A 473 10.74 22.72 -6.97
CA ASN A 473 11.43 23.74 -7.76
C ASN A 473 10.41 24.57 -8.59
N PRO A 474 10.11 25.82 -8.18
CA PRO A 474 9.01 26.62 -8.72
C PRO A 474 9.38 27.42 -9.97
N LYS A 475 9.90 26.77 -11.02
CA LYS A 475 10.31 27.46 -12.27
C LYS A 475 9.81 26.84 -13.59
N ALA A 476 8.62 26.25 -13.60
CA ALA A 476 7.95 25.83 -14.84
C ALA A 476 6.48 26.26 -14.90
N ILE A 477 6.17 27.51 -14.51
CA ILE A 477 4.90 28.18 -14.79
C ILE A 477 5.22 29.44 -15.60
N ALA A 478 5.47 29.27 -16.90
CA ALA A 478 5.64 30.40 -17.81
C ALA A 478 5.44 30.01 -19.28
N VAL A 479 4.34 29.34 -19.63
CA VAL A 479 3.71 29.48 -20.96
C VAL A 479 2.24 29.13 -20.79
N ILE A 480 1.37 30.13 -20.81
CA ILE A 480 0.04 30.20 -21.45
C ILE A 480 -0.45 31.62 -21.11
N SER A 481 0.20 32.59 -21.74
CA SER A 481 -0.35 33.92 -21.97
C SER A 481 -0.56 34.00 -23.47
N PHE A 482 -1.80 33.96 -23.94
CA PHE A 482 -2.30 34.58 -25.17
C PHE A 482 -3.69 34.00 -25.46
N PHE A 483 -4.72 34.80 -25.16
CA PHE A 483 -5.82 35.18 -26.03
C PHE A 483 -6.98 35.68 -25.17
N GLU A 484 -7.10 37.00 -25.11
CA GLU A 484 -8.38 37.70 -24.92
C GLU A 484 -8.72 38.35 -26.27
N PRO A 485 -9.99 38.62 -26.61
CA PRO A 485 -10.44 39.98 -26.28
C PRO A 485 -11.93 40.15 -25.91
N ASN A 486 -12.15 41.16 -25.05
CA ASN A 486 -13.27 42.10 -24.97
C ASN A 486 -14.64 41.65 -24.41
N LEU A 487 -14.94 42.09 -23.18
CA LEU A 487 -15.93 43.17 -22.98
C LEU A 487 -15.70 43.91 -21.65
N ALA A 488 -15.77 45.23 -21.74
CA ALA A 488 -15.40 46.21 -20.73
C ALA A 488 -16.40 46.35 -19.57
N SER A 489 -15.86 46.68 -18.38
CA SER A 489 -16.22 47.82 -17.51
C SER A 489 -16.37 47.48 -16.03
N ALA A 490 -15.95 48.46 -15.22
CA ALA A 490 -16.04 48.59 -13.75
C ALA A 490 -14.89 48.00 -12.91
N THR A 491 -13.87 48.84 -12.77
CA THR A 491 -12.97 48.95 -11.62
C THR A 491 -13.73 49.03 -10.28
N ARG A 492 -13.31 48.23 -9.29
CA ARG A 492 -12.89 48.74 -7.97
C ARG A 492 -12.23 47.65 -7.10
N SER A 493 -11.13 48.08 -6.52
CA SER A 493 -10.24 47.43 -5.56
C SER A 493 -10.93 46.79 -4.36
N CYS A 494 -10.50 45.58 -3.99
CA CYS A 494 -10.28 45.27 -2.57
C CYS A 494 -9.24 44.14 -2.41
N SER A 495 -8.23 44.44 -1.59
CA SER A 495 -7.17 43.56 -1.13
C SER A 495 -7.73 42.57 -0.10
N CYS A 496 -7.40 41.28 -0.20
CA CYS A 496 -7.08 40.45 0.97
C CYS A 496 -6.51 39.07 0.61
N LYS A 497 -5.64 38.62 1.51
CA LYS A 497 -4.75 37.45 1.47
C LYS A 497 -5.52 36.13 1.71
N SER A 498 -5.24 35.08 0.93
CA SER A 498 -5.16 33.65 1.31
C SER A 498 -5.31 32.72 0.08
N LEU A 499 -4.31 31.88 -0.20
CA LEU A 499 -4.38 30.73 -1.12
C LEU A 499 -3.46 29.63 -0.56
N PRO A 500 -3.97 28.39 -0.38
CA PRO A 500 -4.05 27.47 -1.52
C PRO A 500 -5.37 26.65 -1.52
N THR A 501 -6.29 26.96 -2.43
CA THR A 501 -7.49 26.14 -2.67
C THR A 501 -7.93 26.14 -4.15
N CYS A 502 -7.13 26.69 -5.05
CA CYS A 502 -7.61 27.05 -6.39
C CYS A 502 -7.30 26.07 -7.54
N PHE A 503 -6.59 24.96 -7.32
CA PHE A 503 -6.32 23.99 -8.40
C PHE A 503 -7.37 22.86 -8.49
N PHE A 504 -8.00 22.46 -7.38
CA PHE A 504 -9.04 21.41 -7.36
C PHE A 504 -10.42 21.86 -7.88
N ASN A 505 -10.69 23.17 -7.90
CA ASN A 505 -11.97 23.71 -8.37
C ASN A 505 -12.11 23.77 -9.90
N SER A 506 -11.00 23.78 -10.65
CA SER A 506 -11.04 23.89 -12.12
C SER A 506 -11.47 22.58 -12.81
N ALA A 507 -11.17 21.42 -12.22
CA ALA A 507 -11.67 20.13 -12.71
C ALA A 507 -13.17 19.94 -12.44
N PHE A 508 -13.68 20.48 -11.32
CA PHE A 508 -15.11 20.44 -10.99
C PHE A 508 -15.94 21.53 -11.70
N LYS A 509 -15.35 22.69 -12.05
CA LYS A 509 -16.03 23.69 -12.89
C LYS A 509 -16.36 23.20 -14.30
N LEU A 510 -15.63 22.19 -14.80
CA LEU A 510 -15.95 21.52 -16.07
C LEU A 510 -17.19 20.61 -15.96
N LEU A 511 -17.57 20.20 -14.75
CA LEU A 511 -18.80 19.46 -14.47
C LEU A 511 -20.03 20.37 -14.30
N ASP A 512 -19.85 21.64 -13.95
CA ASP A 512 -20.95 22.62 -13.80
C ASP A 512 -21.36 23.32 -15.11
N ILE A 513 -20.62 23.12 -16.22
CA ILE A 513 -20.89 23.78 -17.52
C ILE A 513 -21.46 22.82 -18.59
N LEU A 514 -21.57 21.52 -18.30
CA LEU A 514 -22.11 20.57 -19.28
C LEU A 514 -23.62 20.36 -19.07
N PRO A 515 -24.49 20.73 -20.04
CA PRO A 515 -25.88 20.31 -20.00
C PRO A 515 -25.94 18.78 -20.10
N SER A 516 -26.20 18.14 -18.94
CA SER A 516 -26.83 16.85 -18.60
C SER A 516 -26.91 15.67 -19.58
N THR A 517 -26.27 15.65 -20.74
CA THR A 517 -26.48 14.56 -21.72
C THR A 517 -25.32 14.25 -22.67
N ILE A 518 -24.22 15.01 -22.72
CA ILE A 518 -23.25 14.85 -23.84
C ILE A 518 -21.90 14.21 -23.44
N ALA A 519 -21.37 14.46 -22.23
CA ALA A 519 -20.19 13.70 -21.74
C ALA A 519 -20.56 12.27 -21.27
N VAL A 520 -21.86 12.08 -21.00
CA VAL A 520 -22.62 10.81 -21.05
C VAL A 520 -22.08 9.83 -22.11
N VAL A 521 -22.14 10.34 -23.33
CA VAL A 521 -22.37 9.55 -24.55
C VAL A 521 -21.09 8.94 -25.12
N ALA A 522 -19.93 9.58 -24.94
CA ALA A 522 -18.67 9.07 -25.48
C ALA A 522 -18.06 7.94 -24.62
N ALA A 523 -18.19 8.03 -23.29
CA ALA A 523 -17.80 6.95 -22.38
C ALA A 523 -18.88 5.84 -22.33
N SER A 524 -20.16 6.20 -22.44
CA SER A 524 -21.25 5.23 -22.47
C SER A 524 -21.32 4.47 -23.79
N ALA A 525 -20.89 5.00 -24.94
CA ALA A 525 -20.92 4.23 -26.19
C ALA A 525 -20.03 2.99 -26.14
N SER A 526 -18.90 3.01 -25.43
CA SER A 526 -18.07 1.81 -25.23
C SER A 526 -18.61 0.96 -24.07
N VAL A 527 -18.95 1.57 -22.93
CA VAL A 527 -19.35 0.84 -21.71
C VAL A 527 -20.78 0.29 -21.77
N VAL A 528 -21.75 1.01 -22.35
CA VAL A 528 -23.16 0.57 -22.51
C VAL A 528 -23.30 -0.45 -23.65
N SER A 529 -22.51 -0.33 -24.71
CA SER A 529 -22.44 -1.38 -25.74
C SER A 529 -21.84 -2.68 -25.18
N GLN A 530 -20.90 -2.57 -24.25
CA GLN A 530 -20.27 -3.71 -23.57
C GLN A 530 -21.15 -4.34 -22.47
N LEU A 531 -21.97 -3.53 -21.76
CA LEU A 531 -22.94 -4.03 -20.77
C LEU A 531 -24.13 -4.76 -21.40
N ARG A 532 -24.50 -4.45 -22.66
CA ARG A 532 -25.58 -5.16 -23.40
C ARG A 532 -25.25 -6.62 -23.75
N LEU A 533 -23.99 -7.04 -23.66
CA LEU A 533 -23.56 -8.43 -23.93
C LEU A 533 -23.64 -9.34 -22.69
N ILE A 534 -23.91 -8.79 -21.51
CA ILE A 534 -24.12 -9.56 -20.29
C ILE A 534 -25.61 -9.91 -20.20
N ASN A 535 -25.96 -11.13 -20.60
CA ASN A 535 -27.31 -11.68 -20.43
C ASN A 535 -27.67 -11.71 -18.94
N PHE A 536 -28.37 -10.70 -18.45
CA PHE A 536 -29.09 -10.74 -17.19
C PHE A 536 -30.29 -11.67 -17.34
N LYS A 537 -30.14 -12.94 -16.92
CA LYS A 537 -31.31 -13.71 -16.48
C LYS A 537 -31.67 -13.20 -15.08
N ARG A 538 -32.94 -12.78 -14.96
CA ARG A 538 -33.60 -12.30 -13.74
C ARG A 538 -33.40 -13.23 -12.55
#